data_AF-Q6YQ47-F1
#
_entry.id   AF-Q6YQ47-F1
#
_cell.length_a   1.000
_cell.length_b   1.000
_cell.length_c   1.000
_cell.angle_alpha   90.00
_cell.angle_beta   90.00
_cell.angle_gamma   90.00
#
_symmetry.space_group_name_H-M   'P 1'
#
loop_
_entity.id
_entity.type
_entity.pdbx_description
1 polymer ?
#
loop_
_entity_poly.entity_id
_entity_poly.type
_entity_poly.pdbx_seq_one_letter_code
_entity_poly.pdbx_strand_id
1 'polypeptide(L)'
;MSSFRIGNKHYKIIPFLITTGTLIFFVFWIGGLAYKYHLETEERRKLQEVDIKAKARELNNDIYNENKKLKKENEYMKDTPYEFQRDNGEKEYYNLFTNKLVKKIDKDDTIWEYDKNNGLLLKKTDRYNNVEEYGSHGKLIKKTLSDGVWMEYNPVNQKLMKRKNIDNSIEEFDDNEEKFKEIDKNGKVKFFKTKLYQNISDFKKLNLTIEQLKDIGFTFQQYKSAGYTVEQLKSVGFGAKELKDAGFSLQELKAAGYTL
;
A
#
# COMPACT_ATOMS: atom_id res chain seq x y z
N MET A 1 83.88 -28.11 -60.73
CA MET A 1 82.84 -27.32 -60.04
C MET A 1 81.52 -28.05 -60.23
N SER A 2 80.91 -28.55 -59.16
CA SER A 2 79.80 -29.51 -59.23
C SER A 2 78.56 -28.90 -59.90
N SER A 3 78.09 -29.50 -60.99
CA SER A 3 76.93 -29.09 -61.78
C SER A 3 76.00 -30.27 -62.03
N PHE A 4 74.73 -29.98 -62.28
CA PHE A 4 73.73 -31.01 -62.58
C PHE A 4 72.74 -30.51 -63.65
N ARG A 5 72.03 -31.44 -64.28
CA ARG A 5 71.18 -31.16 -65.45
C ARG A 5 69.72 -31.42 -65.10
N ILE A 6 68.86 -30.44 -65.33
CA ILE A 6 67.39 -30.60 -65.29
C ILE A 6 66.88 -30.28 -66.70
N GLY A 7 66.28 -31.27 -67.36
CA GLY A 7 65.89 -31.18 -68.77
C GLY A 7 67.10 -30.81 -69.67
N ASN A 8 66.94 -29.83 -70.55
CA ASN A 8 68.01 -29.38 -71.45
C ASN A 8 68.94 -28.31 -70.85
N LYS A 9 68.77 -27.91 -69.58
CA LYS A 9 69.55 -26.84 -68.94
C LYS A 9 70.57 -27.38 -67.93
N HIS A 10 71.75 -26.78 -67.90
CA HIS A 10 72.82 -27.08 -66.93
C HIS A 10 72.85 -26.04 -65.83
N TYR A 11 72.82 -26.48 -64.56
CA TYR A 11 72.82 -25.62 -63.39
C TYR A 11 74.07 -25.84 -62.55
N LYS A 12 74.67 -24.74 -62.07
CA LYS A 12 75.69 -24.80 -61.01
C LYS A 12 74.98 -25.05 -59.67
N ILE A 13 75.45 -26.04 -58.91
CA ILE A 13 74.76 -26.51 -57.69
C ILE A 13 74.57 -25.39 -56.65
N ILE A 14 75.63 -24.61 -56.39
CA ILE A 14 75.61 -23.57 -55.34
C ILE A 14 74.64 -22.42 -55.68
N PRO A 15 74.71 -21.76 -56.87
CA PRO A 15 73.73 -20.75 -57.24
C PRO A 15 72.29 -21.26 -57.30
N PHE A 16 72.08 -22.51 -57.73
CA PHE A 16 70.76 -23.13 -57.77
C PHE A 16 70.18 -23.36 -56.36
N LEU A 17 70.99 -23.85 -55.41
CA LEU A 17 70.57 -24.02 -54.01
C LEU A 17 70.25 -22.69 -53.34
N ILE A 18 71.07 -21.65 -53.57
CA ILE A 18 70.83 -20.31 -53.02
C ILE A 18 69.52 -19.73 -53.57
N THR A 19 69.32 -19.78 -54.90
CA THR A 19 68.10 -19.26 -55.53
C THR A 19 66.84 -20.04 -55.14
N THR A 20 66.94 -21.36 -55.00
CA THR A 20 65.81 -22.19 -54.54
C THR A 20 65.51 -21.92 -53.07
N GLY A 21 66.53 -21.80 -52.23
CA GLY A 21 66.38 -21.50 -50.81
C GLY A 21 65.78 -20.11 -50.54
N THR A 22 66.21 -19.09 -51.28
CA THR A 22 65.60 -17.76 -51.19
C THR A 22 64.15 -17.76 -51.67
N LEU A 23 63.84 -18.49 -52.75
CA LEU A 23 62.48 -18.58 -53.26
C LEU A 23 61.55 -19.32 -52.29
N ILE A 24 62.03 -20.41 -51.67
CA ILE A 24 61.31 -21.13 -50.59
C ILE A 24 61.09 -20.21 -49.38
N PHE A 25 62.12 -19.47 -48.96
CA PHE A 25 62.01 -18.50 -47.86
C PHE A 25 60.94 -17.44 -48.14
N PHE A 26 60.92 -16.86 -49.35
CA PHE A 26 59.89 -15.89 -49.73
C PHE A 26 58.50 -16.52 -49.78
N VAL A 27 58.34 -17.77 -50.24
CA VAL A 27 57.04 -18.47 -50.23
C VAL A 27 56.52 -18.64 -48.81
N PHE A 28 57.35 -19.09 -47.87
CA PHE A 28 56.94 -19.23 -46.46
C PHE A 28 56.70 -17.87 -45.80
N TRP A 29 57.53 -16.87 -46.08
CA TRP A 29 57.39 -15.52 -45.55
C TRP A 29 56.10 -14.85 -46.04
N ILE A 30 55.83 -14.89 -47.34
CA ILE A 30 54.61 -14.34 -47.95
C ILE A 30 53.38 -15.14 -47.50
N GLY A 31 53.48 -16.47 -47.44
CA GLY A 31 52.42 -17.33 -46.92
C GLY A 31 52.06 -17.02 -45.46
N GLY A 32 53.08 -16.79 -44.60
CA GLY A 32 52.88 -16.37 -43.22
C GLY A 32 52.22 -15.00 -43.10
N LEU A 33 52.63 -14.02 -43.92
CA LEU A 33 52.00 -12.70 -43.98
C LEU A 33 50.54 -12.80 -44.45
N ALA A 34 50.26 -13.60 -45.49
CA ALA A 34 48.92 -13.80 -46.03
C ALA A 34 47.99 -14.50 -45.02
N TYR A 35 48.50 -15.50 -44.29
CA TYR A 35 47.74 -16.17 -43.23
C TYR A 35 47.39 -15.21 -42.09
N LYS A 36 48.37 -14.41 -41.64
CA LYS A 36 48.13 -13.38 -40.61
C LYS A 36 47.08 -12.36 -41.08
N TYR A 37 47.18 -11.89 -42.32
CA TYR A 37 46.20 -10.98 -42.90
C TYR A 37 44.80 -11.59 -42.99
N HIS A 38 44.69 -12.88 -43.37
CA HIS A 38 43.42 -13.60 -43.44
C HIS A 38 42.76 -13.72 -42.07
N LEU A 39 43.52 -14.11 -41.03
CA LEU A 39 43.05 -14.16 -39.64
C LEU A 39 42.52 -12.81 -39.16
N GLU A 40 43.30 -11.73 -39.35
CA GLU A 40 42.87 -10.38 -38.97
C GLU A 40 41.61 -9.95 -39.73
N THR A 41 41.47 -10.36 -41.01
CA THR A 41 40.29 -10.06 -41.82
C THR A 41 39.06 -10.82 -41.32
N GLU A 42 39.20 -12.09 -40.94
CA GLU A 42 38.12 -12.86 -40.34
C GLU A 42 37.68 -12.29 -38.99
N GLU A 43 38.63 -11.85 -38.15
CA GLU A 43 38.32 -11.17 -36.89
C GLU A 43 37.57 -9.86 -37.12
N ARG A 44 38.00 -9.04 -38.09
CA ARG A 44 37.29 -7.80 -38.46
C ARG A 44 35.89 -8.08 -39.01
N ARG A 45 35.71 -9.15 -39.80
CA ARG A 45 34.38 -9.54 -40.32
C ARG A 45 33.44 -9.91 -39.18
N LYS A 46 33.91 -10.74 -38.23
CA LYS A 46 33.17 -11.09 -37.01
C LYS A 46 32.81 -9.85 -36.19
N LEU A 47 33.70 -8.86 -36.09
CA LEU A 47 33.45 -7.59 -35.41
C LEU A 47 32.45 -6.68 -36.16
N GLN A 48 32.46 -6.65 -37.49
CA GLN A 48 31.51 -5.89 -38.31
C GLN A 48 30.10 -6.49 -38.30
N GLU A 49 29.99 -7.82 -38.21
CA GLU A 49 28.71 -8.53 -38.13
C GLU A 49 28.00 -8.35 -36.76
N VAL A 50 28.73 -7.90 -35.73
CA VAL A 50 28.14 -7.62 -34.42
C VAL A 50 27.47 -6.26 -34.42
N ASP A 51 26.15 -6.24 -34.29
CA ASP A 51 25.41 -5.01 -33.95
C ASP A 51 25.72 -4.63 -32.49
N ILE A 52 26.75 -3.80 -32.34
CA ILE A 52 27.20 -3.26 -31.04
C ILE A 52 26.04 -2.57 -30.32
N LYS A 53 25.14 -1.90 -31.04
CA LYS A 53 23.99 -1.19 -30.45
C LYS A 53 22.94 -2.17 -29.93
N ALA A 54 22.68 -3.26 -30.64
CA ALA A 54 21.81 -4.32 -30.17
C ALA A 54 22.38 -5.00 -28.91
N LYS A 55 23.67 -5.39 -28.92
CA LYS A 55 24.32 -5.98 -27.73
C LYS A 55 24.37 -5.01 -26.55
N ALA A 56 24.63 -3.72 -26.79
CA ALA A 56 24.62 -2.71 -25.74
C ALA A 56 23.21 -2.53 -25.13
N ARG A 57 22.15 -2.62 -25.95
CA ARG A 57 20.76 -2.59 -25.47
C ARG A 57 20.43 -3.83 -24.64
N GLU A 58 20.83 -5.00 -25.11
CA GLU A 58 20.66 -6.27 -24.38
C GLU A 58 21.34 -6.21 -23.02
N LEU A 59 22.64 -5.87 -22.98
CA LEU A 59 23.39 -5.70 -21.74
C LEU A 59 22.76 -4.66 -20.80
N ASN A 60 22.31 -3.52 -21.33
CA ASN A 60 21.64 -2.50 -20.51
C ASN A 60 20.32 -3.00 -19.93
N ASN A 61 19.56 -3.80 -20.67
CA ASN A 61 18.33 -4.41 -20.17
C ASN A 61 18.62 -5.44 -19.07
N ASP A 62 19.68 -6.24 -19.22
CA ASP A 62 20.10 -7.21 -18.22
C ASP A 62 20.55 -6.52 -16.92
N ILE A 63 21.40 -5.49 -17.05
CA ILE A 63 21.83 -4.65 -15.91
C ILE A 63 20.63 -4.00 -15.23
N TYR A 64 19.65 -3.51 -16.01
CA TYR A 64 18.43 -2.92 -15.45
C TYR A 64 17.63 -3.95 -14.64
N ASN A 65 17.46 -5.16 -15.17
CA ASN A 65 16.75 -6.25 -14.49
C ASN A 65 17.48 -6.71 -13.22
N GLU A 66 18.81 -6.81 -13.26
CA GLU A 66 19.63 -7.14 -12.10
C GLU A 66 19.53 -6.06 -11.02
N ASN A 67 19.66 -4.78 -11.38
CA ASN A 67 19.48 -3.67 -10.45
C ASN A 67 18.09 -3.66 -9.81
N LYS A 68 17.05 -4.00 -10.58
CA LYS A 68 15.69 -4.16 -10.06
C LYS A 68 15.60 -5.31 -9.05
N LYS A 69 16.29 -6.43 -9.30
CA LYS A 69 16.36 -7.57 -8.36
C LYS A 69 17.12 -7.19 -7.08
N LEU A 70 18.31 -6.60 -7.22
CA LEU A 70 19.13 -6.14 -6.09
C LEU A 70 18.42 -5.09 -5.23
N LYS A 71 17.64 -4.19 -5.86
CA LYS A 71 16.84 -3.22 -5.13
C LYS A 71 15.79 -3.91 -4.25
N LYS A 72 15.07 -4.89 -4.80
CA LYS A 72 14.09 -5.69 -4.03
C LYS A 72 14.75 -6.46 -2.89
N GLU A 73 15.92 -7.04 -3.13
CA GLU A 73 16.67 -7.77 -2.11
C GLU A 73 17.14 -6.85 -0.99
N ASN A 74 17.66 -5.66 -1.32
CA ASN A 74 18.01 -4.64 -0.33
C ASN A 74 16.79 -4.17 0.48
N GLU A 75 15.63 -3.98 -0.16
CA GLU A 75 14.39 -3.64 0.54
C GLU A 75 13.96 -4.75 1.50
N TYR A 76 14.02 -6.01 1.06
CA TYR A 76 13.73 -7.18 1.91
C TYR A 76 14.69 -7.28 3.10
N MET A 77 15.99 -7.11 2.88
CA MET A 77 16.99 -7.14 3.96
C MET A 77 16.79 -6.01 4.98
N LYS A 78 16.37 -4.82 4.52
CA LYS A 78 16.03 -3.70 5.41
C LYS A 78 14.84 -3.96 6.32
N ASP A 79 13.95 -4.85 5.89
CA ASP A 79 12.72 -5.17 6.61
C ASP A 79 12.80 -6.47 7.40
N THR A 80 13.77 -7.34 7.10
CA THR A 80 13.96 -8.61 7.82
C THR A 80 14.56 -8.34 9.21
N PRO A 81 13.84 -8.65 10.31
CA PRO A 81 14.39 -8.47 11.63
C PRO A 81 15.21 -9.69 12.08
N TYR A 82 16.12 -9.50 13.03
CA TYR A 82 16.80 -10.61 13.69
C TYR A 82 16.10 -10.96 15.01
N GLU A 83 16.00 -12.25 15.31
CA GLU A 83 15.38 -12.78 16.52
C GLU A 83 16.40 -12.86 17.67
N PHE A 84 15.97 -12.45 18.86
CA PHE A 84 16.67 -12.59 20.11
C PHE A 84 15.78 -13.35 21.09
N GLN A 85 16.21 -14.54 21.51
CA GLN A 85 15.53 -15.32 22.54
C GLN A 85 16.12 -14.94 23.90
N ARG A 86 15.27 -14.41 24.78
CA ARG A 86 15.63 -14.05 26.16
C ARG A 86 15.63 -15.30 27.04
N ASP A 87 16.41 -15.29 28.11
CA ASP A 87 16.47 -16.40 29.08
C ASP A 87 15.11 -16.70 29.74
N ASN A 88 14.24 -15.69 29.80
CA ASN A 88 12.88 -15.85 30.28
C ASN A 88 11.94 -16.48 29.23
N GLY A 89 12.40 -16.87 28.03
CA GLY A 89 11.57 -17.45 26.98
C GLY A 89 10.80 -16.44 26.12
N GLU A 90 10.94 -15.14 26.37
CA GLU A 90 10.42 -14.10 25.47
C GLU A 90 11.24 -14.04 24.17
N LYS A 91 10.58 -13.73 23.06
CA LYS A 91 11.22 -13.52 21.76
C LYS A 91 11.12 -12.06 21.37
N GLU A 92 12.24 -11.44 21.06
CA GLU A 92 12.31 -10.06 20.58
C GLU A 92 12.91 -10.02 19.19
N TYR A 93 12.37 -9.17 18.33
CA TYR A 93 12.79 -9.04 16.95
C TYR A 93 13.19 -7.60 16.70
N TYR A 94 14.39 -7.39 16.19
CA TYR A 94 14.97 -6.06 16.01
C TYR A 94 15.27 -5.80 14.54
N ASN A 95 15.03 -4.56 14.10
CA ASN A 95 15.43 -4.14 12.77
C ASN A 95 16.97 -4.04 12.68
N LEU A 96 17.56 -4.61 11.63
CA LEU A 96 19.01 -4.66 11.43
C LEU A 96 19.68 -3.29 11.29
N PHE A 97 18.97 -2.29 10.77
CA PHE A 97 19.53 -0.98 10.44
C PHE A 97 19.26 0.06 11.51
N THR A 98 18.05 0.08 12.07
CA THR A 98 17.67 1.05 13.10
C THR A 98 17.97 0.56 14.51
N ASN A 99 18.25 -0.74 14.70
CA ASN A 99 18.38 -1.41 15.99
C ASN A 99 17.14 -1.24 16.90
N LYS A 100 15.99 -0.89 16.32
CA LYS A 100 14.73 -0.75 17.05
C LYS A 100 14.00 -2.08 17.14
N LEU A 101 13.36 -2.31 18.28
CA LEU A 101 12.45 -3.43 18.48
C LEU A 101 11.27 -3.25 17.51
N VAL A 102 10.97 -4.28 16.71
CA VAL A 102 9.86 -4.32 15.75
C VAL A 102 8.80 -5.34 16.12
N LYS A 103 9.16 -6.38 16.86
CA LYS A 103 8.20 -7.35 17.38
C LYS A 103 8.68 -7.91 18.71
N LYS A 104 7.76 -8.13 19.64
CA LYS A 104 7.99 -8.88 20.87
C LYS A 104 6.91 -9.95 21.00
N ILE A 105 7.28 -11.13 21.48
CA ILE A 105 6.37 -12.21 21.84
C ILE A 105 6.71 -12.60 23.29
N ASP A 106 5.73 -12.54 24.19
CA ASP A 106 5.93 -12.96 25.58
C ASP A 106 5.63 -14.46 25.79
N LYS A 107 5.68 -14.90 27.05
CA LYS A 107 5.39 -16.28 27.45
C LYS A 107 3.94 -16.70 27.24
N ASP A 108 3.03 -15.73 27.20
CA ASP A 108 1.60 -15.97 27.01
C ASP A 108 1.24 -15.94 25.52
N ASP A 109 2.22 -15.95 24.62
CA ASP A 109 2.05 -15.76 23.16
C ASP A 109 1.37 -14.43 22.78
N THR A 110 1.41 -13.44 23.68
CA THR A 110 1.02 -12.07 23.34
C THR A 110 2.07 -11.49 22.41
N ILE A 111 1.62 -10.93 21.30
CA ILE A 111 2.47 -10.34 20.26
C ILE A 111 2.33 -8.83 20.30
N TRP A 112 3.45 -8.11 20.36
CA TRP A 112 3.52 -6.67 20.14
C TRP A 112 4.29 -6.42 18.86
N GLU A 113 3.79 -5.53 18.02
CA GLU A 113 4.40 -5.10 16.76
C GLU A 113 4.63 -3.59 16.83
N TYR A 114 5.82 -3.14 16.49
CA TYR A 114 6.29 -1.77 16.65
C TYR A 114 6.77 -1.19 15.32
N ASP A 115 6.67 0.12 15.17
CA ASP A 115 7.18 0.82 14.01
C ASP A 115 8.71 0.79 13.97
N LYS A 116 9.26 0.34 12.83
CA LYS A 116 10.71 0.18 12.64
C LYS A 116 11.52 1.48 12.71
N ASN A 117 10.89 2.63 12.49
CA ASN A 117 11.56 3.93 12.41
C ASN A 117 11.44 4.71 13.72
N ASN A 118 10.25 4.80 14.31
CA ASN A 118 10.01 5.59 15.52
C ASN A 118 9.95 4.72 16.79
N GLY A 119 9.64 3.43 16.70
CA GLY A 119 9.56 2.49 17.84
C GLY A 119 8.23 2.54 18.59
N LEU A 120 7.23 3.25 18.07
CA LEU A 120 5.89 3.27 18.66
C LEU A 120 5.20 1.93 18.46
N LEU A 121 4.42 1.52 19.45
CA LEU A 121 3.55 0.35 19.34
C LEU A 121 2.53 0.61 18.22
N LEU A 122 2.41 -0.34 17.29
CA LEU A 122 1.44 -0.30 16.20
C LEU A 122 0.29 -1.27 16.44
N LYS A 123 0.61 -2.46 16.95
CA LYS A 123 -0.37 -3.52 17.14
C LYS A 123 0.01 -4.41 18.31
N LYS A 124 -0.99 -4.83 19.06
CA LYS A 124 -0.88 -5.86 20.09
C LYS A 124 -1.92 -6.93 19.82
N THR A 125 -1.53 -8.19 19.82
CA THR A 125 -2.44 -9.35 19.71
C THR A 125 -2.26 -10.20 20.95
N ASP A 126 -3.30 -10.38 21.74
CA ASP A 126 -3.24 -11.24 22.92
C ASP A 126 -3.45 -12.72 22.59
N ARG A 127 -3.26 -13.59 23.59
CA ARG A 127 -3.46 -15.04 23.49
C ARG A 127 -4.85 -15.48 23.07
N TYR A 128 -5.84 -14.61 23.18
CA TYR A 128 -7.21 -14.88 22.80
C TYR A 128 -7.52 -14.37 21.39
N ASN A 129 -6.51 -13.89 20.65
CA ASN A 129 -6.63 -13.24 19.35
C ASN A 129 -7.39 -11.90 19.39
N ASN A 130 -7.46 -11.24 20.54
CA ASN A 130 -7.91 -9.86 20.58
C ASN A 130 -6.78 -8.95 20.09
N VAL A 131 -7.11 -8.05 19.17
CA VAL A 131 -6.16 -7.16 18.52
C VAL A 131 -6.42 -5.73 18.97
N GLU A 132 -5.38 -5.04 19.44
CA GLU A 132 -5.36 -3.61 19.70
C GLU A 132 -4.45 -2.94 18.67
N GLU A 133 -4.97 -1.93 17.98
CA GLU A 133 -4.25 -1.14 16.97
C GLU A 133 -4.02 0.27 17.50
N TYR A 134 -2.83 0.79 17.23
CA TYR A 134 -2.33 2.05 17.76
C TYR A 134 -1.97 2.98 16.62
N GLY A 135 -2.41 4.24 16.71
CA GLY A 135 -2.12 5.24 15.70
C GLY A 135 -0.67 5.74 15.76
N SER A 136 -0.29 6.58 14.80
CA SER A 136 1.06 7.20 14.73
C SER A 136 1.45 8.05 15.96
N HIS A 137 0.49 8.36 16.83
CA HIS A 137 0.68 9.08 18.09
C HIS A 137 0.90 8.14 19.30
N GLY A 138 0.96 6.81 19.06
CA GLY A 138 1.10 5.79 20.10
C GLY A 138 -0.16 5.60 20.97
N LYS A 139 -1.32 6.07 20.49
CA LYS A 139 -2.61 5.95 21.19
C LYS A 139 -3.46 4.87 20.56
N LEU A 140 -4.22 4.14 21.38
CA LEU A 140 -5.18 3.14 20.93
C LEU A 140 -6.21 3.81 20.00
N ILE A 141 -6.36 3.28 18.79
CA ILE A 141 -7.34 3.75 17.81
C ILE A 141 -8.41 2.71 17.54
N LYS A 142 -8.10 1.42 17.73
CA LYS A 142 -9.05 0.35 17.48
C LYS A 142 -8.75 -0.86 18.34
N LYS A 143 -9.80 -1.53 18.79
CA LYS A 143 -9.73 -2.83 19.46
C LYS A 143 -10.70 -3.79 18.79
N THR A 144 -10.22 -4.93 18.34
CA THR A 144 -11.00 -6.00 17.74
C THR A 144 -10.93 -7.21 18.67
N LEU A 145 -12.08 -7.72 19.09
CA LEU A 145 -12.19 -8.92 19.90
C LEU A 145 -12.27 -10.15 19.00
N SER A 146 -11.97 -11.32 19.56
CA SER A 146 -11.96 -12.58 18.84
C SER A 146 -13.34 -13.06 18.35
N ASP A 147 -14.42 -12.54 18.92
CA ASP A 147 -15.80 -12.77 18.50
C ASP A 147 -16.22 -11.87 17.31
N GLY A 148 -15.34 -10.99 16.84
CA GLY A 148 -15.58 -10.08 15.72
C GLY A 148 -16.17 -8.72 16.11
N VAL A 149 -16.43 -8.48 17.41
CA VAL A 149 -16.74 -7.14 17.92
C VAL A 149 -15.52 -6.26 17.72
N TRP A 150 -15.73 -5.02 17.29
CA TRP A 150 -14.65 -4.04 17.31
C TRP A 150 -15.12 -2.70 17.81
N MET A 151 -14.17 -1.94 18.36
CA MET A 151 -14.34 -0.62 18.94
C MET A 151 -13.31 0.31 18.34
N GLU A 152 -13.71 1.50 17.93
CA GLU A 152 -12.82 2.58 17.48
C GLU A 152 -12.83 3.71 18.49
N TYR A 153 -11.66 4.29 18.71
CA TYR A 153 -11.42 5.29 19.76
C TYR A 153 -10.87 6.58 19.16
N ASN A 154 -11.23 7.69 19.78
CA ASN A 154 -10.69 8.98 19.40
C ASN A 154 -9.19 9.04 19.77
N PRO A 155 -8.29 9.34 18.82
CA PRO A 155 -6.85 9.32 19.06
C PRO A 155 -6.36 10.39 20.06
N VAL A 156 -7.18 11.41 20.33
CA VAL A 156 -6.84 12.54 21.22
C VAL A 156 -7.31 12.27 22.64
N ASN A 157 -8.60 11.98 22.84
CA ASN A 157 -9.21 11.85 24.17
C ASN A 157 -9.46 10.39 24.60
N GLN A 158 -9.17 9.40 23.74
CA GLN A 158 -9.33 7.96 23.97
C GLN A 158 -10.77 7.49 24.26
N LYS A 159 -11.77 8.35 24.01
CA LYS A 159 -13.18 7.98 24.17
C LYS A 159 -13.63 7.08 23.03
N LEU A 160 -14.55 6.18 23.34
CA LEU A 160 -15.19 5.32 22.35
C LEU A 160 -15.95 6.19 21.34
N MET A 161 -15.69 5.98 20.05
CA MET A 161 -16.38 6.67 18.96
C MET A 161 -17.36 5.76 18.24
N LYS A 162 -16.99 4.49 18.07
CA LYS A 162 -17.77 3.54 17.28
C LYS A 162 -17.59 2.12 17.79
N ARG A 163 -18.65 1.33 17.73
CA ARG A 163 -18.62 -0.10 18.03
C ARG A 163 -19.38 -0.88 16.98
N LYS A 164 -18.81 -1.99 16.50
CA LYS A 164 -19.56 -3.02 15.79
C LYS A 164 -19.85 -4.17 16.74
N ASN A 165 -21.12 -4.51 16.88
CA ASN A 165 -21.57 -5.62 17.69
C ASN A 165 -21.49 -6.96 16.93
N ILE A 166 -21.66 -8.07 17.66
CA ILE A 166 -21.62 -9.44 17.12
C ILE A 166 -22.68 -9.65 16.02
N ASP A 167 -23.84 -9.02 16.15
CA ASP A 167 -24.94 -9.10 15.17
C ASP A 167 -24.72 -8.24 13.91
N ASN A 168 -23.54 -7.63 13.77
CA ASN A 168 -23.15 -6.65 12.76
C ASN A 168 -23.83 -5.28 12.85
N SER A 169 -24.62 -5.01 13.89
CA SER A 169 -25.07 -3.63 14.16
C SER A 169 -23.88 -2.73 14.50
N ILE A 170 -23.98 -1.45 14.15
CA ILE A 170 -22.96 -0.43 14.39
C ILE A 170 -23.54 0.64 15.28
N GLU A 171 -22.84 0.98 16.36
CA GLU A 171 -23.16 2.08 17.26
C GLU A 171 -22.11 3.18 17.10
N GLU A 172 -22.55 4.44 17.10
CA GLU A 172 -21.69 5.62 17.16
C GLU A 172 -22.00 6.41 18.45
N PHE A 173 -20.93 6.93 19.06
CA PHE A 173 -20.91 7.55 20.37
C PHE A 173 -20.43 9.00 20.25
N ASP A 174 -21.00 9.87 21.09
CA ASP A 174 -20.60 11.26 21.14
C ASP A 174 -19.37 11.48 22.04
N ASP A 175 -18.92 12.73 22.18
CA ASP A 175 -17.77 13.06 23.03
C ASP A 175 -18.01 12.80 24.52
N ASN A 176 -19.20 12.41 24.96
CA ASN A 176 -19.51 11.95 26.33
C ASN A 176 -19.67 10.43 26.42
N GLU A 177 -19.33 9.68 25.36
CA GLU A 177 -19.51 8.23 25.24
C GLU A 177 -20.98 7.81 25.34
N GLU A 178 -21.91 8.72 25.02
CA GLU A 178 -23.33 8.42 24.93
C GLU A 178 -23.66 8.02 23.49
N LYS A 179 -24.32 6.87 23.32
CA LYS A 179 -24.73 6.38 22.00
C LYS A 179 -25.76 7.35 21.40
N PHE A 180 -25.41 8.01 20.30
CA PHE A 180 -26.29 8.95 19.60
C PHE A 180 -26.82 8.39 18.27
N LYS A 181 -26.23 7.31 17.75
CA LYS A 181 -26.65 6.68 16.50
C LYS A 181 -26.39 5.18 16.52
N GLU A 182 -27.30 4.43 15.91
CA GLU A 182 -27.22 2.99 15.71
C GLU A 182 -27.64 2.65 14.29
N ILE A 183 -26.95 1.69 13.67
CA ILE A 183 -27.28 1.12 12.38
C ILE A 183 -27.50 -0.37 12.64
N ASP A 184 -28.72 -0.85 12.43
CA ASP A 184 -29.01 -2.27 12.62
C ASP A 184 -28.36 -3.14 11.53
N LYS A 185 -28.45 -4.46 11.68
CA LYS A 185 -27.93 -5.44 10.70
C LYS A 185 -28.51 -5.31 9.28
N ASN A 186 -29.65 -4.63 9.12
CA ASN A 186 -30.31 -4.39 7.84
C ASN A 186 -29.98 -3.00 7.27
N GLY A 187 -29.14 -2.22 7.95
CA GLY A 187 -28.78 -0.86 7.55
C GLY A 187 -29.77 0.22 8.00
N LYS A 188 -30.77 -0.11 8.82
CA LYS A 188 -31.70 0.88 9.36
C LYS A 188 -31.00 1.74 10.40
N VAL A 189 -31.00 3.05 10.17
CA VAL A 189 -30.38 4.03 11.06
C VAL A 189 -31.40 4.53 12.09
N LYS A 190 -30.99 4.57 13.36
CA LYS A 190 -31.73 5.18 14.46
C LYS A 190 -30.83 6.16 15.19
N PHE A 191 -31.38 7.30 15.57
CA PHE A 191 -30.68 8.32 16.34
C PHE A 191 -31.27 8.43 17.75
N PHE A 192 -30.45 8.83 18.71
CA PHE A 192 -30.80 8.91 20.12
C PHE A 192 -30.36 10.26 20.69
N LYS A 193 -31.20 10.83 21.56
CA LYS A 193 -30.86 12.06 22.27
C LYS A 193 -29.79 11.77 23.31
N THR A 194 -28.80 12.64 23.43
CA THR A 194 -27.68 12.58 24.39
C THR A 194 -27.43 13.96 24.95
N LYS A 195 -26.55 14.13 25.94
CA LYS A 195 -26.22 15.46 26.49
C LYS A 195 -25.76 16.46 25.44
N LEU A 196 -25.11 16.01 24.36
CA LEU A 196 -24.69 16.86 23.24
C LEU A 196 -25.75 17.00 22.14
N TYR A 197 -26.70 16.07 22.07
CA TYR A 197 -27.75 16.03 21.06
C TYR A 197 -29.13 16.07 21.72
N GLN A 198 -29.58 17.27 22.12
CA GLN A 198 -30.83 17.45 22.87
C GLN A 198 -31.96 18.02 22.02
N ASN A 199 -31.64 18.88 21.06
CA ASN A 199 -32.60 19.59 20.23
C ASN A 199 -32.32 19.38 18.74
N ILE A 200 -33.26 19.78 17.89
CA ILE A 200 -33.14 19.59 16.43
C ILE A 200 -31.91 20.32 15.87
N SER A 201 -31.53 21.48 16.41
CA SER A 201 -30.36 22.23 15.97
C SER A 201 -29.06 21.46 16.20
N ASP A 202 -28.96 20.65 17.25
CA ASP A 202 -27.80 19.78 17.48
C ASP A 202 -27.69 18.71 16.40
N PHE A 203 -28.81 18.07 16.06
CA PHE A 203 -28.87 17.05 15.00
C PHE A 203 -28.75 17.62 13.58
N LYS A 204 -29.08 18.90 13.37
CA LYS A 204 -28.86 19.56 12.07
C LYS A 204 -27.38 19.54 11.65
N LYS A 205 -26.45 19.52 12.61
CA LYS A 205 -25.00 19.40 12.34
C LYS A 205 -24.63 18.07 11.66
N LEU A 206 -25.51 17.07 11.75
CA LEU A 206 -25.35 15.74 11.14
C LEU A 206 -26.02 15.62 9.76
N ASN A 207 -26.59 16.71 9.22
CA ASN A 207 -27.26 16.75 7.92
C ASN A 207 -28.39 15.71 7.77
N LEU A 208 -29.18 15.51 8.84
CA LEU A 208 -30.29 14.55 8.84
C LEU A 208 -31.47 15.01 7.99
N THR A 209 -32.21 14.06 7.42
CA THR A 209 -33.50 14.33 6.78
C THR A 209 -34.60 14.54 7.83
N ILE A 210 -35.73 15.12 7.42
CA ILE A 210 -36.86 15.36 8.32
C ILE A 210 -37.48 14.04 8.77
N GLU A 211 -37.49 13.01 7.93
CA GLU A 211 -37.92 11.66 8.27
C GLU A 211 -37.05 11.07 9.39
N GLN A 212 -35.72 11.24 9.31
CA GLN A 212 -34.82 10.78 10.37
C GLN A 212 -35.02 11.55 11.68
N LEU A 213 -35.29 12.86 11.61
CA LEU A 213 -35.63 13.66 12.79
C LEU A 213 -36.96 13.22 13.42
N LYS A 214 -37.94 12.81 12.59
CA LYS A 214 -39.23 12.30 13.04
C LYS A 214 -39.04 11.06 13.90
N ASP A 215 -38.16 10.15 13.50
CA ASP A 215 -37.86 8.91 14.23
C ASP A 215 -37.19 9.14 15.60
N ILE A 216 -36.59 10.32 15.83
CA ILE A 216 -36.01 10.72 17.13
C ILE A 216 -37.10 11.12 18.14
N GLY A 217 -38.31 11.47 17.67
CA GLY A 217 -39.43 11.85 18.54
C GLY A 217 -39.27 13.26 19.11
N PHE A 218 -38.98 14.25 18.26
CA PHE A 218 -39.10 15.67 18.63
C PHE A 218 -40.56 16.12 18.62
N THR A 219 -40.89 17.07 19.48
CA THR A 219 -42.23 17.68 19.48
C THR A 219 -42.39 18.62 18.29
N PHE A 220 -43.61 18.80 17.80
CA PHE A 220 -43.91 19.72 16.70
C PHE A 220 -43.47 21.17 17.00
N GLN A 221 -43.54 21.60 18.27
CA GLN A 221 -43.03 22.91 18.70
C GLN A 221 -41.52 23.03 18.48
N GLN A 222 -40.76 21.97 18.72
CA GLN A 222 -39.31 21.97 18.48
C GLN A 222 -38.98 22.12 16.99
N TYR A 223 -39.77 21.53 16.09
CA TYR A 223 -39.62 21.74 14.64
C TYR A 223 -39.85 23.19 14.25
N LYS A 224 -40.89 23.81 14.81
CA LYS A 224 -41.17 25.25 14.61
C LYS A 224 -40.02 26.11 15.11
N SER A 225 -39.55 25.88 16.34
CA SER A 225 -38.42 26.61 16.93
C SER A 225 -37.11 26.40 16.15
N ALA A 226 -36.95 25.24 15.49
CA ALA A 226 -35.82 24.96 14.62
C ALA A 226 -35.97 25.58 13.21
N GLY A 227 -37.07 26.27 12.92
CA GLY A 227 -37.29 27.00 11.66
C GLY A 227 -37.79 26.14 10.49
N TYR A 228 -38.39 24.96 10.75
CA TYR A 228 -39.03 24.18 9.68
C TYR A 228 -40.35 24.81 9.27
N THR A 229 -40.60 24.87 7.96
CA THR A 229 -41.87 25.36 7.41
C THR A 229 -42.94 24.28 7.42
N VAL A 230 -44.20 24.69 7.34
CA VAL A 230 -45.33 23.76 7.29
C VAL A 230 -45.25 22.85 6.06
N GLU A 231 -44.80 23.36 4.91
CA GLU A 231 -44.62 22.60 3.67
C GLU A 231 -43.62 21.46 3.86
N GLN A 232 -42.49 21.74 4.52
CA GLN A 232 -41.44 20.76 4.83
C GLN A 232 -41.93 19.67 5.79
N LEU A 233 -42.75 20.03 6.76
CA LEU A 233 -43.32 19.06 7.71
C LEU A 233 -44.47 18.26 7.07
N LYS A 234 -45.22 18.86 6.14
CA LYS A 234 -46.25 18.17 5.36
C LYS A 234 -45.67 17.08 4.47
N SER A 235 -44.50 17.30 3.85
CA SER A 235 -43.88 16.30 2.98
C SER A 235 -43.51 15.00 3.69
N VAL A 236 -43.34 15.04 5.02
CA VAL A 236 -43.10 13.85 5.87
C VAL A 236 -44.35 13.35 6.60
N GLY A 237 -45.53 13.83 6.18
CA GLY A 237 -46.83 13.35 6.62
C GLY A 237 -47.27 13.84 8.01
N PHE A 238 -46.84 15.03 8.44
CA PHE A 238 -47.36 15.62 9.69
C PHE A 238 -48.81 16.07 9.50
N GLY A 239 -49.63 16.03 10.56
CA GLY A 239 -51.04 16.40 10.47
C GLY A 239 -51.30 17.89 10.66
N ALA A 240 -52.34 18.44 10.00
CA ALA A 240 -52.73 19.85 10.15
C ALA A 240 -53.05 20.23 11.60
N LYS A 241 -53.77 19.34 12.31
CA LYS A 241 -54.15 19.53 13.72
C LYS A 241 -52.92 19.59 14.62
N GLU A 242 -51.98 18.66 14.43
CA GLU A 242 -50.75 18.58 15.22
C GLU A 242 -49.88 19.83 15.05
N LEU A 243 -49.75 20.31 13.81
CA LEU A 243 -49.02 21.54 13.49
C LEU A 243 -49.72 22.78 14.06
N LYS A 244 -51.06 22.83 14.00
CA LYS A 244 -51.82 23.91 14.64
C LYS A 244 -51.59 23.95 16.16
N ASP A 245 -51.65 22.80 16.82
CA ASP A 245 -51.43 22.66 18.27
C ASP A 245 -49.98 23.01 18.66
N ALA A 246 -49.04 22.87 17.72
CA ALA A 246 -47.66 23.32 17.85
C ALA A 246 -47.47 24.84 17.70
N GLY A 247 -48.55 25.56 17.37
CA GLY A 247 -48.58 27.01 17.21
C GLY A 247 -48.33 27.50 15.79
N PHE A 248 -48.32 26.64 14.76
CA PHE A 248 -48.36 27.13 13.37
C PHE A 248 -49.70 27.81 13.09
N SER A 249 -49.66 28.94 12.40
CA SER A 249 -50.83 29.75 12.10
C SER A 249 -51.72 29.09 11.04
N LEU A 250 -53.01 29.43 11.06
CA LEU A 250 -53.95 28.98 10.03
C LEU A 250 -53.54 29.43 8.62
N GLN A 251 -52.85 30.57 8.51
CA GLN A 251 -52.34 31.08 7.24
C GLN A 251 -51.23 30.18 6.69
N GLU A 252 -50.24 29.81 7.53
CA GLU A 252 -49.17 28.89 7.14
C GLU A 252 -49.72 27.50 6.76
N LEU A 253 -50.72 27.00 7.51
CA LEU A 253 -51.38 25.73 7.22
C LEU A 253 -52.13 25.73 5.88
N LYS A 254 -52.87 26.81 5.58
CA LYS A 254 -53.55 26.98 4.29
C LYS A 254 -52.54 27.15 3.14
N ALA A 255 -51.46 27.90 3.36
CA ALA A 255 -50.40 28.09 2.36
C ALA A 255 -49.73 26.77 1.98
N ALA A 256 -49.51 25.88 2.95
CA ALA A 256 -49.03 24.52 2.71
C ALA A 256 -50.09 23.58 2.12
N GLY A 257 -51.32 24.07 1.86
CA GLY A 257 -52.40 23.33 1.22
C GLY A 257 -53.07 22.30 2.13
N TYR A 258 -53.14 22.53 3.44
CA TYR A 258 -54.04 21.76 4.31
C TYR A 258 -55.47 22.24 4.14
N THR A 259 -56.39 21.29 4.04
CA THR A 259 -57.83 21.55 4.19
C THR A 259 -58.13 21.55 5.68
N LEU A 260 -58.44 22.72 6.24
CA LEU A 260 -58.64 22.97 7.67
C LEU A 260 -60.12 23.06 8.03
#